data_AF-A0A0P7YK20-F1
#
_entry.id   AF-A0A0P7YK20-F1
#
_cell.length_a   1.000
_cell.length_b   1.000
_cell.length_c   1.000
_cell.angle_alpha   90.00
_cell.angle_beta   90.00
_cell.angle_gamma   90.00
#
_symmetry.space_group_name_H-M   'P 1'
#
loop_
_entity.id
_entity.type
_entity.pdbx_description
1 polymer ?
#
loop_
_entity_poly.entity_id
_entity_poly.type
_entity_poly.pdbx_seq_one_letter_code
_entity_poly.pdbx_strand_id
1 'polypeptide(L)'
;MNSQHTCAKRKVIVSLLTVMISTASMNVVSAPQISSVTISDSSGDRPTITIQGSGFGEKKQAAPILFDQLDVTYENGKLNESFQSLEDGEKIPATSNNQSSIWAAVSSGAWGSFPPEVTTQHDPRHEQSKEHYLLLGHNSTIGNPVAYGGVSGWDTPVDNTQLYVSWWFKPKYSPQWYWRISPISMTGKFIEGETLDVGGIISAKFIGIDNEGQINLVFNEKPPITKELLGLTIRGQSSGAQTMFPTAHIDSSGFGYETPGSQKYIRIWEDPLGKEGIRFSWTQMHQTIGQTVNWSEAPLKGNEWNLLELELDSKKGFARLRVNSKTLTEFRFETSLDYQGKWSPTIALIGLNGKVGRLQQSFLDDIYFDNTLQRVFLGDSSSFESLNHSELQRPIAWSDSEIRFELTKGAIKNIDNSYVYVADETGSVNESGQPICSTCKLPPEKINLTIE
;
A
#
# COMPACT_ATOMS: atom_id res chain seq x y z
N MET A 1 -13.70 -44.89 -80.15
CA MET A 1 -12.82 -44.08 -81.02
C MET A 1 -12.25 -42.95 -80.19
N ASN A 2 -10.93 -42.80 -80.27
CA ASN A 2 -10.05 -41.94 -79.47
C ASN A 2 -10.43 -40.45 -79.48
N SER A 3 -10.13 -39.75 -78.38
CA SER A 3 -9.43 -38.47 -78.49
C SER A 3 -8.60 -38.19 -77.22
N GLN A 4 -7.32 -37.95 -77.45
CA GLN A 4 -6.29 -37.55 -76.50
C GLN A 4 -6.45 -36.07 -76.12
N HIS A 5 -6.04 -35.69 -74.91
CA HIS A 5 -5.48 -34.35 -74.67
C HIS A 5 -4.22 -34.43 -73.80
N THR A 6 -3.25 -33.66 -74.25
CA THR A 6 -1.83 -33.63 -73.89
C THR A 6 -1.57 -32.82 -72.61
N CYS A 7 -0.56 -33.26 -71.86
CA CYS A 7 -0.08 -32.65 -70.62
C CYS A 7 1.22 -31.88 -70.89
N ALA A 8 1.30 -30.61 -70.45
CA ALA A 8 2.52 -29.80 -70.50
C ALA A 8 3.12 -29.65 -69.08
N LYS A 9 4.36 -30.08 -68.91
CA LYS A 9 5.13 -30.01 -67.64
C LYS A 9 5.79 -28.62 -67.50
N ARG A 10 5.60 -27.97 -66.34
CA ARG A 10 6.34 -26.76 -65.92
C ARG A 10 7.32 -27.15 -64.80
N LYS A 11 8.61 -26.91 -65.00
CA LYS A 11 9.66 -27.13 -63.99
C LYS A 11 9.57 -26.03 -62.92
N VAL A 12 9.50 -26.42 -61.65
CA VAL A 12 9.59 -25.53 -60.48
C VAL A 12 11.04 -25.55 -60.00
N ILE A 13 11.66 -24.38 -59.93
CA ILE A 13 12.97 -24.16 -59.29
C ILE A 13 12.68 -23.80 -57.82
N VAL A 14 13.14 -24.63 -56.90
CA VAL A 14 13.06 -24.37 -55.45
C VAL A 14 14.30 -23.58 -55.05
N SER A 15 14.12 -22.31 -54.68
CA SER A 15 15.15 -21.53 -53.98
C SER A 15 14.94 -21.70 -52.48
N LEU A 16 15.93 -22.27 -51.77
CA LEU A 16 15.96 -22.28 -50.32
C LEU A 16 16.30 -20.87 -49.82
N LEU A 17 15.34 -20.23 -49.15
CA LEU A 17 15.56 -19.00 -48.39
C LEU A 17 15.90 -19.38 -46.95
N THR A 18 17.15 -19.21 -46.55
CA THR A 18 17.61 -19.46 -45.17
C THR A 18 17.16 -18.29 -44.29
N VAL A 19 16.11 -18.51 -43.47
CA VAL A 19 15.66 -17.55 -42.46
C VAL A 19 16.62 -17.60 -41.28
N MET A 20 17.44 -16.57 -41.09
CA MET A 20 18.15 -16.35 -39.84
C MET A 20 17.15 -15.90 -38.77
N ILE A 21 16.82 -16.81 -37.85
CA ILE A 21 16.07 -16.50 -36.64
C ILE A 21 17.07 -15.83 -35.68
N SER A 22 17.05 -14.50 -35.63
CA SER A 22 17.69 -13.74 -34.57
C SER A 22 16.93 -14.02 -33.27
N THR A 23 17.47 -14.92 -32.45
CA THR A 23 17.02 -15.12 -31.07
C THR A 23 17.34 -13.85 -30.30
N ALA A 24 16.34 -12.98 -30.11
CA ALA A 24 16.41 -11.96 -29.08
C ALA A 24 16.51 -12.72 -27.74
N SER A 25 17.66 -12.61 -27.09
CA SER A 25 17.87 -13.11 -25.74
C SER A 25 16.90 -12.36 -24.83
N MET A 26 15.75 -12.96 -24.56
CA MET A 26 14.94 -12.52 -23.43
C MET A 26 15.78 -12.86 -22.19
N ASN A 27 16.40 -11.85 -21.58
CA ASN A 27 17.03 -12.01 -20.28
C ASN A 27 15.92 -12.36 -19.29
N VAL A 28 15.67 -13.66 -19.11
CA VAL A 28 14.89 -14.16 -17.98
C VAL A 28 15.82 -13.99 -16.79
N VAL A 29 15.72 -12.84 -16.11
CA VAL A 29 16.34 -12.67 -14.80
C VAL A 29 15.58 -13.63 -13.88
N SER A 30 16.27 -14.66 -13.40
CA SER A 30 15.68 -15.60 -12.44
C SER A 30 15.43 -14.87 -11.12
N ALA A 31 14.31 -15.17 -10.47
CA ALA A 31 14.03 -14.65 -9.13
C ALA A 31 15.21 -14.92 -8.16
N PRO A 32 15.42 -14.04 -7.17
CA PRO A 32 16.53 -14.16 -6.23
C PRO A 32 16.55 -15.54 -5.56
N GLN A 33 17.74 -16.06 -5.25
CA GLN A 33 17.91 -17.35 -4.62
C GLN A 33 18.64 -17.19 -3.28
N ILE A 34 18.01 -17.65 -2.20
CA ILE A 34 18.61 -17.62 -0.86
C ILE A 34 19.30 -18.97 -0.61
N SER A 35 20.60 -18.92 -0.29
CA SER A 35 21.41 -20.11 0.01
C SER A 35 21.55 -20.36 1.51
N SER A 36 21.58 -19.31 2.33
CA SER A 36 21.57 -19.44 3.79
C SER A 36 21.05 -18.17 4.48
N VAL A 37 20.53 -18.35 5.69
CA VAL A 37 20.12 -17.29 6.60
C VAL A 37 20.77 -17.59 7.94
N THR A 38 21.52 -16.63 8.49
CA THR A 38 22.26 -16.78 9.74
C THR A 38 21.93 -15.65 10.70
N ILE A 39 21.93 -15.96 12.01
CA ILE A 39 21.72 -15.00 13.08
C ILE A 39 23.06 -14.82 13.79
N SER A 40 23.63 -13.61 13.73
CA SER A 40 24.99 -13.34 14.18
C SER A 40 25.08 -12.84 15.63
N ASP A 41 24.04 -12.18 16.13
CA ASP A 41 23.97 -11.67 17.50
C ASP A 41 22.59 -11.92 18.09
N SER A 42 22.42 -13.02 18.83
CA SER A 42 21.17 -13.35 19.53
C SER A 42 21.05 -12.71 20.91
N SER A 43 22.01 -11.86 21.31
CA SER A 43 22.09 -11.28 22.66
C SER A 43 21.48 -9.89 22.80
N GLY A 44 21.19 -9.21 21.67
CA GLY A 44 20.49 -7.92 21.64
C GLY A 44 18.98 -8.05 21.37
N ASP A 45 18.22 -6.98 21.67
CA ASP A 45 16.76 -6.90 21.46
C ASP A 45 16.35 -6.99 19.98
N ARG A 46 17.28 -6.69 19.06
CA ARG A 46 17.10 -6.77 17.60
C ARG A 46 18.30 -7.50 16.97
N PRO A 47 18.25 -8.83 16.86
CA PRO A 47 19.37 -9.60 16.32
C PRO A 47 19.66 -9.23 14.86
N THR A 48 20.94 -9.23 14.49
CA THR A 48 21.34 -9.03 13.09
C THR A 48 21.26 -10.35 12.32
N ILE A 49 20.46 -10.33 11.25
CA ILE A 49 20.27 -11.44 10.32
C ILE A 49 21.09 -11.19 9.06
N THR A 50 21.83 -12.21 8.61
CA THR A 50 22.58 -12.21 7.35
C THR A 50 21.97 -13.23 6.39
N ILE A 51 21.67 -12.79 5.17
CA ILE A 51 21.20 -13.61 4.06
C ILE A 51 22.36 -13.74 3.08
N GLN A 52 22.69 -14.96 2.68
CA GLN A 52 23.63 -15.23 1.58
C GLN A 52 22.89 -15.85 0.40
N GLY A 53 23.24 -15.46 -0.83
CA GLY A 53 22.58 -15.97 -2.02
C GLY A 53 23.09 -15.37 -3.31
N SER A 54 22.19 -15.21 -4.28
CA SER A 54 22.49 -14.66 -5.60
C SER A 54 21.26 -14.05 -6.25
N GLY A 55 21.47 -13.06 -7.13
CA GLY A 55 20.38 -12.40 -7.86
C GLY A 55 19.60 -11.42 -7.01
N PHE A 56 20.18 -10.92 -5.91
CA PHE A 56 19.57 -9.86 -5.11
C PHE A 56 19.67 -8.49 -5.79
N GLY A 57 20.60 -8.35 -6.75
CA GLY A 57 20.96 -7.09 -7.37
C GLY A 57 21.76 -6.19 -6.43
N GLU A 58 22.47 -5.23 -6.99
CA GLU A 58 23.22 -4.23 -6.23
C GLU A 58 22.30 -3.08 -5.80
N LYS A 59 22.31 -2.73 -4.52
CA LYS A 59 21.52 -1.62 -3.98
C LYS A 59 22.45 -0.57 -3.37
N LYS A 60 22.58 0.57 -4.04
CA LYS A 60 23.51 1.65 -3.63
C LYS A 60 23.27 2.12 -2.19
N GLN A 61 22.01 2.18 -1.77
CA GLN A 61 21.61 2.47 -0.40
C GLN A 61 20.83 1.27 0.15
N ALA A 62 21.43 0.51 1.07
CA ALA A 62 20.79 -0.66 1.66
C ALA A 62 19.49 -0.29 2.40
N ALA A 63 19.54 0.76 3.23
CA ALA A 63 18.40 1.22 4.01
C ALA A 63 17.30 1.85 3.12
N PRO A 64 16.02 1.71 3.50
CA PRO A 64 14.95 2.48 2.87
C PRO A 64 15.17 3.98 3.05
N ILE A 65 14.49 4.76 2.21
CA ILE A 65 14.48 6.22 2.35
C ILE A 65 13.75 6.60 3.63
N LEU A 66 12.62 5.97 3.91
CA LEU A 66 11.87 6.17 5.15
C LEU A 66 11.43 4.80 5.70
N PHE A 67 11.68 4.58 6.98
CA PHE A 67 11.04 3.53 7.76
C PHE A 67 10.51 4.16 9.05
N ASP A 68 9.22 4.37 9.10
CA ASP A 68 8.55 5.19 10.10
C ASP A 68 7.48 4.39 10.83
N GLN A 69 7.75 4.11 12.10
CA GLN A 69 6.84 3.44 13.03
C GLN A 69 6.18 4.44 14.00
N LEU A 70 6.35 5.75 13.74
CA LEU A 70 6.05 6.90 14.62
C LEU A 70 6.88 6.92 15.92
N ASP A 71 6.92 5.82 16.66
CA ASP A 71 7.71 5.65 17.89
C ASP A 71 9.22 5.58 17.58
N VAL A 72 9.56 4.97 16.45
CA VAL A 72 10.92 4.89 15.92
C VAL A 72 10.91 5.16 14.43
N THR A 73 11.62 6.22 14.02
CA THR A 73 11.74 6.61 12.62
C THR A 73 13.18 6.53 12.15
N TYR A 74 13.40 6.03 10.93
CA TYR A 74 14.68 6.09 10.24
C TYR A 74 14.53 6.79 8.90
N GLU A 75 15.35 7.81 8.66
CA GLU A 75 15.48 8.48 7.37
C GLU A 75 16.83 8.13 6.75
N ASN A 76 16.82 7.48 5.58
CA ASN A 76 18.03 7.03 4.88
C ASN A 76 18.99 6.22 5.79
N GLY A 77 18.42 5.36 6.65
CA GLY A 77 19.15 4.52 7.60
C GLY A 77 19.62 5.22 8.88
N LYS A 78 19.37 6.52 9.06
CA LYS A 78 19.70 7.26 10.28
C LYS A 78 18.47 7.39 11.17
N LEU A 79 18.63 7.10 12.46
CA LEU A 79 17.57 7.32 13.45
C LEU A 79 17.18 8.79 13.46
N ASN A 80 15.89 9.07 13.37
CA ASN A 80 15.29 10.37 13.57
C ASN A 80 14.37 10.30 14.78
N GLU A 81 14.65 11.12 15.80
CA GLU A 81 13.95 11.13 17.09
C GLU A 81 12.90 12.25 17.18
N SER A 82 12.63 12.97 16.09
CA SER A 82 11.83 14.20 16.10
C SER A 82 10.39 14.00 16.58
N PHE A 83 9.86 12.78 16.46
CA PHE A 83 8.51 12.44 16.93
C PHE A 83 8.48 11.71 18.28
N GLN A 84 9.65 11.33 18.85
CA GLN A 84 9.70 10.62 20.14
C GLN A 84 9.23 11.46 21.33
N SER A 85 9.26 12.79 21.19
CA SER A 85 8.77 13.71 22.24
C SER A 85 7.28 14.04 22.11
N LEU A 86 6.60 13.54 21.07
CA LEU A 86 5.19 13.86 20.88
C LEU A 86 4.33 13.06 21.86
N GLU A 87 3.38 13.75 22.47
CA GLU A 87 2.44 13.14 23.44
C GLU A 87 1.12 12.71 22.77
N ASP A 88 0.38 11.83 23.44
CA ASP A 88 -0.97 11.41 23.03
C ASP A 88 -1.89 12.62 22.74
N GLY A 89 -2.49 12.65 21.56
CA GLY A 89 -3.34 13.74 21.08
C GLY A 89 -2.59 14.93 20.46
N GLU A 90 -1.27 14.97 20.52
CA GLU A 90 -0.51 16.02 19.83
C GLU A 90 -0.62 15.89 18.32
N LYS A 91 -0.69 17.04 17.64
CA LYS A 91 -0.78 17.09 16.18
C LYS A 91 0.56 16.75 15.55
N ILE A 92 0.52 15.93 14.51
CA ILE A 92 1.70 15.68 13.67
C ILE A 92 2.11 16.99 13.00
N PRO A 93 3.33 17.49 13.23
CA PRO A 93 3.75 18.75 12.64
C PRO A 93 4.12 18.59 11.17
N ALA A 94 3.87 19.62 10.36
CA ALA A 94 4.48 19.76 9.04
C ALA A 94 5.77 20.58 9.13
N THR A 95 6.66 20.52 8.13
CA THR A 95 7.89 21.34 8.09
C THR A 95 7.64 22.85 8.17
N SER A 96 6.48 23.32 7.69
CA SER A 96 6.05 24.71 7.81
C SER A 96 5.83 25.18 9.25
N ASN A 97 5.56 24.25 10.18
CA ASN A 97 5.34 24.52 11.60
C ASN A 97 6.52 24.07 12.46
N ASN A 98 7.21 23.00 12.07
CA ASN A 98 8.40 22.48 12.76
C ASN A 98 9.39 21.97 11.73
N GLN A 99 10.53 22.65 11.61
CA GLN A 99 11.57 22.35 10.64
C GLN A 99 12.20 20.95 10.80
N SER A 100 12.05 20.31 11.96
CA SER A 100 12.52 18.95 12.23
C SER A 100 11.49 17.87 11.88
N SER A 101 10.29 18.22 11.42
CA SER A 101 9.31 17.21 10.99
C SER A 101 9.84 16.36 9.83
N ILE A 102 9.49 15.08 9.82
CA ILE A 102 9.77 14.15 8.72
C ILE A 102 8.76 14.30 7.56
N TRP A 103 7.66 15.02 7.78
CA TRP A 103 6.60 15.25 6.79
C TRP A 103 6.55 16.72 6.39
N ALA A 104 6.73 17.02 5.10
CA ALA A 104 6.55 18.39 4.61
C ALA A 104 5.07 18.76 4.43
N ALA A 105 4.21 17.78 4.18
CA ALA A 105 2.78 17.98 4.02
C ALA A 105 1.98 17.20 5.07
N VAL A 106 1.18 17.93 5.84
CA VAL A 106 0.20 17.37 6.79
C VAL A 106 -1.10 18.14 6.63
N SER A 107 -2.25 17.45 6.69
CA SER A 107 -3.55 18.12 6.59
C SER A 107 -3.70 19.17 7.70
N SER A 108 -4.05 20.40 7.33
CA SER A 108 -3.95 21.55 8.23
C SER A 108 -5.20 21.84 9.06
N GLY A 109 -6.28 21.09 8.87
CA GLY A 109 -7.59 21.44 9.43
C GLY A 109 -8.43 22.32 8.51
N ALA A 110 -7.84 22.88 7.45
CA ALA A 110 -8.55 23.67 6.47
C ALA A 110 -9.58 22.82 5.70
N TRP A 111 -10.69 23.46 5.30
CA TRP A 111 -11.73 22.85 4.46
C TRP A 111 -12.36 21.58 5.07
N GLY A 112 -12.43 21.50 6.40
CA GLY A 112 -13.00 20.35 7.10
C GLY A 112 -12.09 19.12 7.17
N SER A 113 -10.82 19.24 6.77
CA SER A 113 -9.80 18.24 7.08
C SER A 113 -9.50 18.20 8.58
N PHE A 114 -8.79 17.17 9.03
CA PHE A 114 -8.30 17.09 10.40
C PHE A 114 -6.79 16.81 10.38
N PRO A 115 -5.97 17.57 11.13
CA PRO A 115 -4.57 17.23 11.30
C PRO A 115 -4.46 15.87 12.01
N PRO A 116 -3.66 14.93 11.48
CA PRO A 116 -3.35 13.68 12.15
C PRO A 116 -2.77 13.94 13.53
N GLU A 117 -3.00 13.01 14.44
CA GLU A 117 -2.54 13.08 15.83
C GLU A 117 -1.69 11.87 16.16
N VAL A 118 -0.86 11.98 17.20
CA VAL A 118 -0.29 10.81 17.88
C VAL A 118 -1.38 10.18 18.74
N THR A 119 -1.45 8.85 18.78
CA THR A 119 -2.30 8.13 19.72
C THR A 119 -1.58 6.94 20.36
N THR A 120 -1.82 6.75 21.65
CA THR A 120 -1.40 5.61 22.48
C THR A 120 -2.59 4.87 23.12
N GLN A 121 -3.80 5.43 23.03
CA GLN A 121 -5.01 4.92 23.68
C GLN A 121 -5.71 3.77 22.94
N HIS A 122 -5.21 3.36 21.78
CA HIS A 122 -5.87 2.39 20.91
C HIS A 122 -5.04 1.12 20.76
N ASP A 123 -5.72 0.00 20.48
CA ASP A 123 -5.07 -1.30 20.32
C ASP A 123 -3.93 -1.21 19.29
N PRO A 124 -2.68 -1.45 19.71
CA PRO A 124 -1.55 -1.33 18.82
C PRO A 124 -1.57 -2.39 17.74
N ARG A 125 -0.79 -2.21 16.67
CA ARG A 125 -0.64 -3.23 15.63
C ARG A 125 -0.04 -4.53 16.18
N HIS A 126 0.91 -4.42 17.10
CA HIS A 126 1.58 -5.53 17.78
C HIS A 126 2.21 -5.05 19.09
N GLU A 127 2.70 -5.99 19.90
CA GLU A 127 3.25 -5.74 21.25
C GLU A 127 4.47 -4.81 21.28
N GLN A 128 5.14 -4.59 20.14
CA GLN A 128 6.30 -3.70 20.05
C GLN A 128 5.93 -2.31 19.51
N SER A 129 4.72 -2.13 18.97
CA SER A 129 4.23 -0.83 18.52
C SER A 129 3.53 -0.12 19.67
N LYS A 130 3.81 1.18 19.83
CA LYS A 130 3.34 2.00 20.96
C LYS A 130 2.48 3.16 20.47
N GLU A 131 3.08 4.11 19.79
CA GLU A 131 2.41 5.26 19.19
C GLU A 131 1.93 4.93 17.77
N HIS A 132 0.77 5.46 17.37
CA HIS A 132 0.27 5.37 15.99
C HIS A 132 -0.22 6.72 15.51
N TYR A 133 -0.30 6.88 14.20
CA TYR A 133 -0.99 8.02 13.60
C TYR A 133 -2.50 7.83 13.69
N LEU A 134 -3.20 8.76 14.34
CA LEU A 134 -4.65 8.86 14.35
C LEU A 134 -5.11 9.83 13.26
N LEU A 135 -5.94 9.33 12.34
CA LEU A 135 -6.57 10.09 11.27
C LEU A 135 -8.07 10.23 11.56
N LEU A 136 -8.56 11.47 11.59
CA LEU A 136 -9.96 11.77 11.89
C LEU A 136 -10.72 12.27 10.66
N GLY A 137 -11.94 11.76 10.51
CA GLY A 137 -12.87 12.16 9.46
C GLY A 137 -12.32 11.95 8.04
N HIS A 138 -12.72 12.86 7.16
CA HIS A 138 -12.26 12.92 5.79
C HIS A 138 -11.08 13.88 5.64
N ASN A 139 -10.20 13.61 4.68
CA ASN A 139 -9.05 14.46 4.34
C ASN A 139 -8.02 14.60 5.47
N SER A 140 -7.87 13.59 6.33
CA SER A 140 -6.74 13.50 7.25
C SER A 140 -5.62 12.69 6.60
N THR A 141 -4.47 13.33 6.40
CA THR A 141 -3.36 12.78 5.62
C THR A 141 -2.00 13.35 6.04
N ILE A 142 -0.97 12.54 5.89
CA ILE A 142 0.46 12.91 5.91
C ILE A 142 1.05 12.69 4.50
N GLY A 143 2.13 13.38 4.14
CA GLY A 143 2.76 13.23 2.83
C GLY A 143 4.03 14.05 2.68
N ASN A 144 4.64 13.91 1.51
CA ASN A 144 5.88 14.56 1.11
C ASN A 144 7.03 14.30 2.11
N PRO A 145 7.58 13.08 2.14
CA PRO A 145 8.62 12.71 3.10
C PRO A 145 9.89 13.55 2.89
N VAL A 146 10.36 14.18 3.96
CA VAL A 146 11.53 15.08 3.96
C VAL A 146 12.80 14.32 3.59
N ALA A 147 12.92 13.07 4.03
CA ALA A 147 14.00 12.15 3.67
C ALA A 147 14.28 12.05 2.16
N TYR A 148 13.29 12.33 1.31
CA TYR A 148 13.41 12.25 -0.15
C TYR A 148 13.29 13.60 -0.85
N GLY A 149 12.32 14.42 -0.43
CA GLY A 149 11.99 15.68 -1.07
C GLY A 149 12.54 16.93 -0.37
N GLY A 150 13.42 16.76 0.63
CA GLY A 150 13.93 17.88 1.42
C GLY A 150 12.83 18.60 2.21
N VAL A 151 13.14 19.81 2.69
CA VAL A 151 12.23 20.59 3.57
C VAL A 151 10.89 20.92 2.90
N SER A 152 10.92 21.16 1.59
CA SER A 152 9.71 21.40 0.79
C SER A 152 8.91 20.11 0.55
N GLY A 153 9.58 18.96 0.67
CA GLY A 153 9.08 17.66 0.30
C GLY A 153 8.97 17.43 -1.22
N TRP A 154 9.53 18.34 -2.01
CA TRP A 154 9.46 18.35 -3.48
C TRP A 154 10.83 18.45 -4.18
N ASP A 155 11.91 18.60 -3.42
CA ASP A 155 13.29 18.58 -3.92
C ASP A 155 13.77 17.13 -4.11
N THR A 156 12.96 16.31 -4.79
CA THR A 156 13.25 14.89 -5.02
C THR A 156 14.47 14.73 -5.94
N PRO A 157 15.21 13.62 -5.84
CA PRO A 157 16.21 13.30 -6.84
C PRO A 157 15.61 13.29 -8.23
N VAL A 158 16.45 13.50 -9.23
CA VAL A 158 16.04 13.47 -10.63
C VAL A 158 16.15 12.03 -11.16
N ASP A 159 15.16 11.60 -11.94
CA ASP A 159 15.18 10.36 -12.73
C ASP A 159 15.28 9.03 -11.95
N ASN A 160 14.90 9.00 -10.66
CA ASN A 160 14.59 7.72 -10.01
C ASN A 160 13.19 7.29 -10.43
N THR A 161 13.11 6.25 -11.25
CA THR A 161 11.86 5.83 -11.89
C THR A 161 11.11 4.76 -11.09
N GLN A 162 11.68 4.28 -9.98
CA GLN A 162 11.07 3.26 -9.13
C GLN A 162 10.61 3.84 -7.81
N LEU A 163 9.54 3.25 -7.29
CA LEU A 163 9.01 3.56 -5.97
C LEU A 163 8.38 2.30 -5.38
N TYR A 164 8.75 1.98 -4.14
CA TYR A 164 8.03 1.03 -3.31
C TYR A 164 7.54 1.74 -2.05
N VAL A 165 6.25 1.63 -1.77
CA VAL A 165 5.64 2.15 -0.55
C VAL A 165 4.79 1.06 0.08
N SER A 166 4.94 0.88 1.38
CA SER A 166 4.10 0.01 2.20
C SER A 166 3.70 0.73 3.48
N TRP A 167 2.49 0.47 3.95
CA TRP A 167 2.00 0.99 5.23
C TRP A 167 0.87 0.12 5.76
N TRP A 168 0.74 0.08 7.07
CA TRP A 168 -0.41 -0.51 7.73
C TRP A 168 -1.51 0.53 7.93
N PHE A 169 -2.75 0.16 7.64
CA PHE A 169 -3.91 1.03 7.78
C PHE A 169 -5.09 0.30 8.42
N LYS A 170 -5.62 0.87 9.49
CA LYS A 170 -6.81 0.35 10.19
C LYS A 170 -7.92 1.38 10.16
N PRO A 171 -8.86 1.30 9.21
CA PRO A 171 -10.05 2.15 9.24
C PRO A 171 -11.07 1.57 10.24
N LYS A 172 -11.72 2.39 11.07
CA LYS A 172 -12.75 1.95 12.03
C LYS A 172 -13.94 1.31 11.30
N TYR A 173 -14.37 1.93 10.21
CA TYR A 173 -15.40 1.40 9.32
C TYR A 173 -14.85 1.18 7.92
N SER A 174 -15.32 0.17 7.19
CA SER A 174 -14.86 -0.02 5.81
C SER A 174 -15.17 1.20 4.94
N PRO A 175 -14.16 1.81 4.28
CA PRO A 175 -14.37 2.93 3.37
C PRO A 175 -15.19 2.58 2.12
N GLN A 176 -15.31 1.30 1.77
CA GLN A 176 -16.07 0.85 0.60
C GLN A 176 -17.57 0.86 0.81
N TRP A 177 -18.01 0.77 2.06
CA TRP A 177 -19.44 0.67 2.39
C TRP A 177 -19.90 1.81 3.29
N TYR A 178 -19.10 2.88 3.43
CA TYR A 178 -19.42 4.07 4.19
C TYR A 178 -20.26 5.04 3.37
N TRP A 179 -21.48 5.33 3.83
CA TRP A 179 -22.44 6.21 3.16
C TRP A 179 -22.84 7.36 4.08
N ARG A 180 -23.26 8.46 3.46
CA ARG A 180 -23.79 9.63 4.15
C ARG A 180 -25.14 10.00 3.53
N ILE A 181 -26.18 10.16 4.34
CA ILE A 181 -27.55 10.41 3.87
C ILE A 181 -28.25 11.49 4.69
N SER A 182 -29.13 12.25 4.05
CA SER A 182 -29.95 13.23 4.75
C SER A 182 -31.06 12.54 5.54
N PRO A 183 -31.38 13.01 6.76
CA PRO A 183 -32.54 12.52 7.50
C PRO A 183 -33.83 12.96 6.80
N ILE A 184 -34.70 12.01 6.45
CA ILE A 184 -35.98 12.24 5.79
C ILE A 184 -37.09 11.73 6.68
N SER A 185 -38.01 12.65 7.05
CA SER A 185 -39.16 12.31 7.90
C SER A 185 -38.74 11.55 9.17
N MET A 186 -37.61 11.96 9.75
CA MET A 186 -36.98 11.22 10.84
C MET A 186 -37.85 11.26 12.10
N THR A 187 -38.05 10.09 12.72
CA THR A 187 -38.75 9.94 13.99
C THR A 187 -37.89 9.17 14.98
N GLY A 188 -37.99 9.53 16.26
CA GLY A 188 -37.12 8.97 17.30
C GLY A 188 -35.68 9.48 17.22
N LYS A 189 -34.78 8.79 17.92
CA LYS A 189 -33.33 9.07 17.92
C LYS A 189 -32.56 7.77 17.77
N PHE A 190 -31.74 7.67 16.73
CA PHE A 190 -30.84 6.53 16.55
C PHE A 190 -29.77 6.48 17.66
N ILE A 191 -29.28 5.28 17.96
CA ILE A 191 -28.22 5.00 18.93
C ILE A 191 -26.94 4.64 18.16
N GLU A 192 -25.85 5.35 18.43
CA GLU A 192 -24.54 5.07 17.82
C GLU A 192 -24.15 3.59 17.96
N GLY A 193 -23.73 2.98 16.85
CA GLY A 193 -23.35 1.58 16.78
C GLY A 193 -24.50 0.59 16.59
N GLU A 194 -25.77 1.03 16.63
CA GLU A 194 -26.90 0.12 16.44
C GLU A 194 -27.00 -0.39 15.00
N THR A 195 -27.58 -1.58 14.85
CA THR A 195 -27.94 -2.13 13.54
C THR A 195 -29.17 -1.41 12.98
N LEU A 196 -29.08 -1.02 11.72
CA LEU A 196 -30.15 -0.47 10.91
C LEU A 196 -30.70 -1.55 9.98
N ASP A 197 -32.01 -1.75 10.00
CA ASP A 197 -32.74 -2.46 8.95
C ASP A 197 -33.08 -1.48 7.82
N VAL A 198 -32.61 -1.76 6.60
CA VAL A 198 -32.86 -0.92 5.42
C VAL A 198 -33.85 -1.66 4.51
N GLY A 199 -35.12 -1.30 4.64
CA GLY A 199 -36.24 -1.84 3.87
C GLY A 199 -36.45 -3.35 3.96
N GLY A 200 -35.91 -4.03 4.99
CA GLY A 200 -35.96 -5.47 5.12
C GLY A 200 -35.05 -6.24 4.17
N ILE A 201 -34.18 -5.56 3.41
CA ILE A 201 -33.34 -6.19 2.37
C ILE A 201 -31.85 -6.18 2.69
N ILE A 202 -31.38 -5.27 3.54
CA ILE A 202 -29.98 -5.22 3.96
C ILE A 202 -29.84 -4.56 5.34
N SER A 203 -28.78 -4.93 6.05
CA SER A 203 -28.39 -4.29 7.32
C SER A 203 -27.22 -3.33 7.16
N ALA A 204 -27.27 -2.23 7.90
CA ALA A 204 -26.17 -1.29 8.07
C ALA A 204 -25.92 -1.06 9.56
N LYS A 205 -24.81 -0.40 9.89
CA LYS A 205 -24.52 0.13 11.22
C LYS A 205 -24.67 1.64 11.20
N PHE A 206 -25.43 2.19 12.14
CA PHE A 206 -25.50 3.62 12.37
C PHE A 206 -24.22 4.11 13.02
N ILE A 207 -23.55 5.08 12.41
CA ILE A 207 -22.31 5.67 12.93
C ILE A 207 -22.62 6.92 13.75
N GLY A 208 -23.52 7.77 13.26
CA GLY A 208 -23.83 9.03 13.93
C GLY A 208 -24.39 10.05 12.96
N ILE A 209 -24.59 11.27 13.47
CA ILE A 209 -24.96 12.44 12.66
C ILE A 209 -23.78 13.39 12.68
N ASP A 210 -23.31 13.82 11.51
CA ASP A 210 -22.19 14.77 11.40
C ASP A 210 -22.62 16.22 11.63
N ASN A 211 -21.65 17.14 11.59
CA ASN A 211 -21.87 18.57 11.77
C ASN A 211 -22.69 19.22 10.63
N GLU A 212 -22.88 18.54 9.50
CA GLU A 212 -23.75 18.96 8.40
C GLU A 212 -25.18 18.38 8.55
N GLY A 213 -25.45 17.66 9.65
CA GLY A 213 -26.74 17.06 9.94
C GLY A 213 -27.03 15.79 9.14
N GLN A 214 -26.03 15.20 8.49
CA GLN A 214 -26.20 13.98 7.71
C GLN A 214 -25.99 12.74 8.58
N ILE A 215 -26.82 11.72 8.36
CA ILE A 215 -26.65 10.38 8.94
C ILE A 215 -25.48 9.70 8.23
N ASN A 216 -24.52 9.24 9.01
CA ASN A 216 -23.40 8.42 8.55
C ASN A 216 -23.71 6.96 8.91
N LEU A 217 -23.57 6.07 7.94
CA LEU A 217 -23.82 4.64 8.11
C LEU A 217 -22.81 3.81 7.32
N VAL A 218 -22.59 2.57 7.74
CA VAL A 218 -21.79 1.60 6.98
C VAL A 218 -22.59 0.34 6.74
N PHE A 219 -22.67 -0.13 5.49
CA PHE A 219 -23.29 -1.44 5.23
C PHE A 219 -22.39 -2.56 5.71
N ASN A 220 -22.98 -3.62 6.25
CA ASN A 220 -22.24 -4.76 6.77
C ASN A 220 -21.61 -5.63 5.67
N GLU A 221 -22.11 -5.48 4.43
CA GLU A 221 -21.67 -6.18 3.23
C GLU A 221 -21.93 -5.30 2.00
N LYS A 222 -21.62 -5.81 0.80
CA LYS A 222 -21.86 -5.09 -0.45
C LYS A 222 -23.35 -4.77 -0.59
N PRO A 223 -23.75 -3.48 -0.63
CA PRO A 223 -25.16 -3.13 -0.75
C PRO A 223 -25.71 -3.44 -2.14
N PRO A 224 -27.04 -3.60 -2.26
CA PRO A 224 -27.73 -3.58 -3.54
C PRO A 224 -27.40 -2.33 -4.35
N ILE A 225 -27.70 -2.37 -5.65
CA ILE A 225 -27.56 -1.18 -6.49
C ILE A 225 -28.40 -0.03 -5.91
N THR A 226 -27.88 1.19 -6.00
CA THR A 226 -28.47 2.35 -5.33
C THR A 226 -29.96 2.54 -5.61
N LYS A 227 -30.41 2.23 -6.83
CA LYS A 227 -31.82 2.31 -7.25
C LYS A 227 -32.77 1.49 -6.36
N GLU A 228 -32.30 0.37 -5.83
CA GLU A 228 -33.09 -0.51 -4.95
C GLU A 228 -33.18 0.04 -3.53
N LEU A 229 -32.26 0.93 -3.13
CA LEU A 229 -32.26 1.55 -1.80
C LEU A 229 -33.19 2.77 -1.73
N LEU A 230 -33.41 3.47 -2.84
CA LEU A 230 -34.11 4.76 -2.86
C LEU A 230 -35.53 4.65 -2.29
N GLY A 231 -35.85 5.49 -1.30
CA GLY A 231 -37.17 5.53 -0.69
C GLY A 231 -37.50 4.35 0.22
N LEU A 232 -36.52 3.49 0.57
CA LEU A 232 -36.72 2.48 1.60
C LEU A 232 -36.74 3.11 3.00
N THR A 233 -37.56 2.55 3.89
CA THR A 233 -37.51 2.88 5.31
C THR A 233 -36.23 2.32 5.93
N ILE A 234 -35.53 3.16 6.67
CA ILE A 234 -34.40 2.77 7.53
C ILE A 234 -34.91 2.77 8.97
N ARG A 235 -34.75 1.66 9.69
CA ARG A 235 -35.20 1.49 11.07
C ARG A 235 -34.05 1.06 11.98
N GLY A 236 -33.85 1.76 13.07
CA GLY A 236 -32.93 1.34 14.14
C GLY A 236 -33.52 0.15 14.89
N GLN A 237 -32.79 -0.96 14.95
CA GLN A 237 -33.29 -2.18 15.58
C GLN A 237 -33.44 -2.03 17.09
N SER A 238 -32.59 -1.24 17.74
CA SER A 238 -32.62 -1.03 19.20
C SER A 238 -33.45 0.19 19.57
N SER A 239 -33.30 1.29 18.85
CA SER A 239 -33.98 2.55 19.15
C SER A 239 -35.43 2.61 18.64
N GLY A 240 -35.76 1.83 17.61
CA GLY A 240 -36.99 1.97 16.85
C GLY A 240 -37.08 3.26 16.03
N ALA A 241 -36.03 4.09 16.02
CA ALA A 241 -35.97 5.32 15.24
C ALA A 241 -36.08 5.01 13.74
N GLN A 242 -36.66 5.93 12.97
CA GLN A 242 -36.90 5.74 11.55
C GLN A 242 -36.47 6.95 10.74
N THR A 243 -36.00 6.71 9.53
CA THR A 243 -35.83 7.71 8.46
C THR A 243 -36.09 7.01 7.12
N MET A 244 -36.08 7.75 6.02
CA MET A 244 -36.12 7.17 4.67
C MET A 244 -34.77 7.33 3.97
N PHE A 245 -34.42 6.36 3.13
CA PHE A 245 -33.29 6.48 2.22
C PHE A 245 -33.61 7.56 1.16
N PRO A 246 -32.76 8.58 0.96
CA PRO A 246 -33.02 9.67 0.02
C PRO A 246 -33.12 9.22 -1.44
N THR A 247 -33.91 9.95 -2.23
CA THR A 247 -34.12 9.66 -3.67
C THR A 247 -33.18 10.43 -4.59
N ALA A 248 -32.42 11.41 -4.08
CA ALA A 248 -31.51 12.26 -4.85
C ALA A 248 -30.06 12.09 -4.38
N HIS A 249 -29.12 12.07 -5.32
CA HIS A 249 -27.69 12.15 -5.03
C HIS A 249 -27.29 13.60 -4.71
N ILE A 250 -26.32 13.79 -3.82
CA ILE A 250 -25.72 15.11 -3.53
C ILE A 250 -24.20 15.06 -3.73
N ASP A 251 -23.62 16.12 -4.31
CA ASP A 251 -22.17 16.23 -4.53
C ASP A 251 -21.44 17.08 -3.46
N SER A 252 -22.23 17.72 -2.59
CA SER A 252 -21.78 18.63 -1.53
C SER A 252 -22.90 18.88 -0.51
N SER A 253 -23.43 20.11 -0.44
CA SER A 253 -24.52 20.52 0.43
C SER A 253 -25.88 20.25 -0.19
N GLY A 254 -26.84 19.79 0.62
CA GLY A 254 -28.21 19.65 0.20
C GLY A 254 -28.88 18.46 0.84
N PHE A 255 -29.99 18.05 0.23
CA PHE A 255 -30.81 16.94 0.71
C PHE A 255 -30.66 15.75 -0.24
N GLY A 256 -30.12 14.64 0.25
CA GLY A 256 -29.86 13.47 -0.59
C GLY A 256 -28.91 12.46 0.05
N TYR A 257 -28.33 11.60 -0.77
CA TYR A 257 -27.31 10.63 -0.38
C TYR A 257 -25.97 10.90 -1.08
N GLU A 258 -24.87 10.59 -0.39
CA GLU A 258 -23.53 10.45 -0.93
C GLU A 258 -23.14 8.97 -0.89
N THR A 259 -22.75 8.45 -2.05
CA THR A 259 -22.09 7.14 -2.13
C THR A 259 -20.66 7.26 -1.60
N PRO A 260 -19.99 6.16 -1.20
CA PRO A 260 -18.63 6.17 -0.67
C PRO A 260 -17.62 6.93 -1.55
N GLY A 261 -17.87 6.98 -2.86
CA GLY A 261 -17.05 7.70 -3.82
C GLY A 261 -15.60 7.22 -3.84
N SER A 262 -14.73 7.97 -4.51
CA SER A 262 -13.31 7.63 -4.63
C SER A 262 -12.53 8.23 -3.45
N GLN A 263 -12.29 7.46 -2.39
CA GLN A 263 -11.51 7.84 -1.21
C GLN A 263 -10.08 7.32 -1.36
N LYS A 264 -9.11 8.23 -1.43
CA LYS A 264 -7.72 7.89 -1.75
C LYS A 264 -7.01 7.43 -0.50
N TYR A 265 -6.43 6.25 -0.56
CA TYR A 265 -5.52 5.69 0.44
C TYR A 265 -4.11 6.27 0.30
N ILE A 266 -3.69 6.51 -0.94
CA ILE A 266 -2.39 7.10 -1.28
C ILE A 266 -2.48 7.89 -2.59
N ARG A 267 -1.62 8.90 -2.73
CA ARG A 267 -1.25 9.49 -4.02
C ARG A 267 0.26 9.52 -4.17
N ILE A 268 0.73 9.25 -5.39
CA ILE A 268 2.14 9.38 -5.77
C ILE A 268 2.26 10.41 -6.88
N TRP A 269 3.04 11.47 -6.67
CA TRP A 269 3.26 12.56 -7.63
C TRP A 269 4.75 12.77 -7.92
N GLU A 270 5.04 13.31 -9.11
CA GLU A 270 6.35 13.89 -9.45
C GLU A 270 6.33 15.42 -9.33
N ASP A 271 5.31 16.05 -9.91
CA ASP A 271 5.14 17.51 -9.89
C ASP A 271 4.41 17.96 -8.60
N PRO A 272 4.93 18.99 -7.89
CA PRO A 272 4.27 19.60 -6.73
C PRO A 272 2.86 20.09 -7.00
N LEU A 273 2.56 20.52 -8.23
CA LEU A 273 1.24 20.96 -8.64
C LEU A 273 0.34 19.81 -9.12
N GLY A 274 0.90 18.61 -9.26
CA GLY A 274 0.22 17.42 -9.78
C GLY A 274 -0.35 17.61 -11.19
N LYS A 275 0.30 18.43 -12.02
CA LYS A 275 -0.12 18.74 -13.41
C LYS A 275 0.70 17.97 -14.43
N GLU A 276 1.97 17.77 -14.16
CA GLU A 276 2.91 17.07 -15.05
C GLU A 276 3.43 15.80 -14.38
N GLY A 277 3.94 14.87 -15.20
CA GLY A 277 4.55 13.65 -14.69
C GLY A 277 3.57 12.61 -14.17
N ILE A 278 4.09 11.70 -13.35
CA ILE A 278 3.30 10.68 -12.66
C ILE A 278 2.31 11.33 -11.70
N ARG A 279 1.04 10.93 -11.82
CA ARG A 279 -0.04 11.30 -10.89
C ARG A 279 -0.91 10.09 -10.58
N PHE A 280 -0.42 9.24 -9.69
CA PHE A 280 -1.11 8.04 -9.28
C PHE A 280 -2.07 8.31 -8.12
N SER A 281 -3.19 7.60 -8.09
CA SER A 281 -4.10 7.54 -6.94
C SER A 281 -4.63 6.13 -6.76
N TRP A 282 -4.61 5.63 -5.54
CA TRP A 282 -5.25 4.37 -5.18
C TRP A 282 -6.38 4.62 -4.20
N THR A 283 -7.55 4.09 -4.54
CA THR A 283 -8.78 4.17 -3.74
C THR A 283 -9.34 2.80 -3.42
N GLN A 284 -10.42 2.75 -2.64
CA GLN A 284 -11.14 1.52 -2.38
C GLN A 284 -11.78 0.88 -3.62
N MET A 285 -12.00 1.64 -4.70
CA MET A 285 -12.79 1.20 -5.86
C MET A 285 -12.00 1.10 -7.17
N HIS A 286 -10.91 1.83 -7.31
CA HIS A 286 -10.05 1.81 -8.50
C HIS A 286 -8.70 2.47 -8.23
N GLN A 287 -7.78 2.32 -9.19
CA GLN A 287 -6.51 3.04 -9.27
C GLN A 287 -6.51 3.91 -10.53
N THR A 288 -5.86 5.07 -10.48
CA THR A 288 -5.73 5.97 -11.64
C THR A 288 -4.30 6.44 -11.81
N ILE A 289 -3.83 6.55 -13.05
CA ILE A 289 -2.56 7.19 -13.41
C ILE A 289 -2.63 7.68 -14.85
N GLY A 290 -2.40 8.97 -15.08
CA GLY A 290 -2.65 9.58 -16.39
C GLY A 290 -4.09 9.34 -16.86
N GLN A 291 -4.25 8.75 -18.05
CA GLN A 291 -5.55 8.35 -18.60
C GLN A 291 -5.97 6.93 -18.21
N THR A 292 -5.09 6.16 -17.58
CA THR A 292 -5.36 4.78 -17.17
C THR A 292 -6.23 4.78 -15.92
N VAL A 293 -7.35 4.07 -15.99
CA VAL A 293 -8.18 3.71 -14.83
C VAL A 293 -8.22 2.19 -14.71
N ASN A 294 -7.71 1.65 -13.61
CA ASN A 294 -7.76 0.24 -13.30
C ASN A 294 -8.85 -0.03 -12.28
N TRP A 295 -9.90 -0.76 -12.67
CA TRP A 295 -11.06 -1.06 -11.84
C TRP A 295 -10.84 -2.31 -10.98
N SER A 296 -9.85 -2.24 -10.07
CA SER A 296 -9.64 -3.25 -9.05
C SER A 296 -10.00 -2.70 -7.67
N GLU A 297 -11.02 -3.31 -7.04
CA GLU A 297 -11.52 -2.93 -5.73
C GLU A 297 -10.57 -3.41 -4.63
N ALA A 298 -10.26 -2.54 -3.67
CA ALA A 298 -9.44 -2.85 -2.50
C ALA A 298 -10.31 -2.80 -1.24
N PRO A 299 -11.16 -3.84 -1.00
CA PRO A 299 -11.97 -3.91 0.21
C PRO A 299 -11.06 -3.98 1.43
N LEU A 300 -11.03 -2.90 2.22
CA LEU A 300 -10.36 -2.91 3.51
C LEU A 300 -11.37 -3.28 4.58
N LYS A 301 -10.99 -4.20 5.45
CA LYS A 301 -11.85 -4.59 6.56
C LYS A 301 -11.83 -3.50 7.62
N GLY A 302 -13.02 -3.14 8.09
CA GLY A 302 -13.17 -2.20 9.20
C GLY A 302 -12.69 -2.83 10.51
N ASN A 303 -12.05 -2.02 11.35
CA ASN A 303 -11.49 -2.37 12.65
C ASN A 303 -10.40 -3.46 12.63
N GLU A 304 -9.80 -3.72 11.47
CA GLU A 304 -8.65 -4.61 11.30
C GLU A 304 -7.47 -3.84 10.71
N TRP A 305 -6.24 -4.21 11.09
CA TRP A 305 -5.04 -3.71 10.43
C TRP A 305 -4.91 -4.36 9.05
N ASN A 306 -4.81 -3.53 8.02
CA ASN A 306 -4.61 -3.97 6.64
C ASN A 306 -3.25 -3.48 6.16
N LEU A 307 -2.43 -4.38 5.62
CA LEU A 307 -1.19 -4.01 4.94
C LEU A 307 -1.50 -3.59 3.51
N LEU A 308 -1.10 -2.39 3.11
CA LEU A 308 -1.18 -1.93 1.73
C LEU A 308 0.23 -1.77 1.18
N GLU A 309 0.46 -2.29 -0.03
CA GLU A 309 1.74 -2.18 -0.72
C GLU A 309 1.54 -1.66 -2.14
N LEU A 310 2.41 -0.76 -2.57
CA LEU A 310 2.48 -0.21 -3.92
C LEU A 310 3.91 -0.31 -4.43
N GLU A 311 4.07 -0.97 -5.57
CA GLU A 311 5.26 -0.91 -6.41
C GLU A 311 4.93 -0.13 -7.67
N LEU A 312 5.83 0.74 -8.10
CA LEU A 312 5.70 1.52 -9.32
C LEU A 312 7.07 1.60 -10.02
N ASP A 313 7.07 1.41 -11.33
CA ASP A 313 8.22 1.68 -12.20
C ASP A 313 7.72 2.52 -13.39
N SER A 314 7.97 3.83 -13.35
CA SER A 314 7.52 4.80 -14.36
C SER A 314 8.16 4.55 -15.72
N LYS A 315 9.43 4.14 -15.73
CA LYS A 315 10.18 3.78 -16.93
C LYS A 315 9.66 2.53 -17.62
N LYS A 316 9.28 1.51 -16.85
CA LYS A 316 8.67 0.27 -17.36
C LYS A 316 7.15 0.35 -17.48
N GLY A 317 6.53 1.44 -17.02
CA GLY A 317 5.12 1.73 -17.16
C GLY A 317 4.22 0.73 -16.44
N PHE A 318 4.52 0.39 -15.18
CA PHE A 318 3.66 -0.51 -14.40
C PHE A 318 3.48 -0.08 -12.95
N ALA A 319 2.35 -0.49 -12.38
CA ALA A 319 2.10 -0.48 -10.95
C ALA A 319 1.62 -1.87 -10.49
N ARG A 320 2.13 -2.35 -9.36
CA ARG A 320 1.66 -3.56 -8.67
C ARG A 320 1.21 -3.22 -7.27
N LEU A 321 0.05 -3.73 -6.90
CA LEU A 321 -0.55 -3.46 -5.61
C LEU A 321 -0.83 -4.77 -4.88
N ARG A 322 -0.62 -4.76 -3.55
CA ARG A 322 -0.99 -5.85 -2.68
C ARG A 322 -1.78 -5.35 -1.48
N VAL A 323 -2.68 -6.19 -1.00
CA VAL A 323 -3.40 -5.99 0.25
C VAL A 323 -3.22 -7.25 1.09
N ASN A 324 -2.74 -7.10 2.32
CA ASN A 324 -2.47 -8.21 3.24
C ASN A 324 -1.55 -9.27 2.60
N SER A 325 -0.46 -8.81 2.00
CA SER A 325 0.54 -9.63 1.29
C SER A 325 0.02 -10.39 0.06
N LYS A 326 -1.24 -10.20 -0.33
CA LYS A 326 -1.84 -10.83 -1.52
C LYS A 326 -1.91 -9.84 -2.67
N THR A 327 -1.56 -10.30 -3.87
CA THR A 327 -1.70 -9.51 -5.09
C THR A 327 -3.14 -9.07 -5.27
N LEU A 328 -3.34 -7.75 -5.29
CA LEU A 328 -4.61 -7.13 -5.65
C LEU A 328 -4.69 -6.98 -7.17
N THR A 329 -3.67 -6.36 -7.78
CA THR A 329 -3.66 -6.07 -9.22
C THR A 329 -2.25 -5.69 -9.68
N GLU A 330 -1.98 -5.96 -10.95
CA GLU A 330 -0.89 -5.36 -11.73
C GLU A 330 -1.50 -4.74 -12.97
N PHE A 331 -1.09 -3.53 -13.33
CA PHE A 331 -1.53 -2.90 -14.56
C PHE A 331 -0.45 -2.02 -15.18
N ARG A 332 -0.60 -1.77 -16.48
CA ARG A 332 0.33 -0.97 -17.28
C ARG A 332 -0.19 0.44 -17.52
N PHE A 333 0.73 1.38 -17.69
CA PHE A 333 0.44 2.76 -18.05
C PHE A 333 1.48 3.29 -19.05
N GLU A 334 1.15 4.43 -19.66
CA GLU A 334 2.01 5.06 -20.67
C GLU A 334 3.33 5.53 -20.03
N THR A 335 4.46 5.05 -20.54
CA THR A 335 5.79 5.43 -20.05
C THR A 335 6.12 6.89 -20.36
N SER A 336 5.40 7.54 -21.27
CA SER A 336 5.51 8.98 -21.54
C SER A 336 5.02 9.87 -20.41
N LEU A 337 4.38 9.30 -19.38
CA LEU A 337 4.03 10.03 -18.15
C LEU A 337 5.25 10.28 -17.26
N ASP A 338 6.35 9.55 -17.45
CA ASP A 338 7.60 9.74 -16.70
C ASP A 338 8.21 11.13 -16.99
N TYR A 339 8.40 11.95 -15.95
CA TYR A 339 9.00 13.28 -16.12
C TYR A 339 10.52 13.23 -16.11
N GLN A 340 11.10 12.99 -17.29
CA GLN A 340 12.54 12.94 -17.45
C GLN A 340 13.22 14.29 -17.16
N GLY A 341 14.29 14.23 -16.39
CA GLY A 341 15.22 15.32 -16.11
C GLY A 341 14.80 16.30 -15.03
N LYS A 342 13.73 16.03 -14.25
CA LYS A 342 13.22 17.02 -13.28
C LYS A 342 12.87 16.49 -11.89
N TRP A 343 12.09 15.42 -11.80
CA TRP A 343 11.59 14.91 -10.52
C TRP A 343 11.55 13.39 -10.52
N SER A 344 11.40 12.81 -9.34
CA SER A 344 11.07 11.40 -9.15
C SER A 344 9.75 11.25 -8.42
N PRO A 345 8.99 10.15 -8.64
CA PRO A 345 7.76 9.86 -7.92
C PRO A 345 7.99 9.85 -6.40
N THR A 346 7.11 10.51 -5.65
CA THR A 346 7.12 10.49 -4.19
C THR A 346 5.70 10.43 -3.62
N ILE A 347 5.61 10.11 -2.34
CA ILE A 347 4.35 10.11 -1.60
C ILE A 347 3.83 11.54 -1.51
N ALA A 348 2.77 11.86 -2.25
CA ALA A 348 2.10 13.15 -2.13
C ALA A 348 1.15 13.20 -0.92
N LEU A 349 0.52 12.06 -0.62
CA LEU A 349 -0.26 11.85 0.61
C LEU A 349 -0.50 10.35 0.87
N ILE A 350 -0.63 9.98 2.14
CA ILE A 350 -1.15 8.72 2.67
C ILE A 350 -2.23 9.05 3.71
N GLY A 351 -3.31 8.28 3.73
CA GLY A 351 -4.40 8.42 4.69
C GLY A 351 -5.76 8.21 4.05
N LEU A 352 -6.75 9.04 4.41
CA LEU A 352 -8.07 8.99 3.79
C LEU A 352 -8.41 10.35 3.17
N ASN A 353 -8.14 10.51 1.87
CA ASN A 353 -8.48 11.73 1.14
C ASN A 353 -9.77 11.54 0.30
N GLY A 354 -10.87 12.17 0.73
CA GLY A 354 -12.21 11.95 0.18
C GLY A 354 -13.21 12.99 0.68
N LYS A 355 -14.52 12.71 0.52
CA LYS A 355 -15.60 13.61 0.97
C LYS A 355 -16.56 13.00 2.01
N VAL A 356 -16.62 11.68 2.08
CA VAL A 356 -17.78 10.98 2.65
C VAL A 356 -17.56 10.55 4.09
N GLY A 357 -16.35 10.06 4.44
CA GLY A 357 -16.01 9.53 5.76
C GLY A 357 -15.94 10.58 6.88
N ARG A 358 -16.99 11.38 7.11
CA ARG A 358 -16.97 12.52 8.04
C ARG A 358 -16.77 12.12 9.50
N LEU A 359 -17.30 10.97 9.91
CA LEU A 359 -17.13 10.38 11.24
C LEU A 359 -16.20 9.15 11.21
N GLN A 360 -15.33 9.06 10.21
CA GLN A 360 -14.32 8.00 10.17
C GLN A 360 -13.26 8.24 11.25
N GLN A 361 -12.74 7.15 11.78
CA GLN A 361 -11.48 7.13 12.52
C GLN A 361 -10.59 6.10 11.84
N SER A 362 -9.34 6.45 11.55
CA SER A 362 -8.40 5.50 10.98
C SER A 362 -7.04 5.61 11.65
N PHE A 363 -6.26 4.54 11.57
CA PHE A 363 -4.91 4.49 12.10
C PHE A 363 -3.91 4.16 10.99
N LEU A 364 -2.72 4.78 11.02
CA LEU A 364 -1.56 4.38 10.21
C LEU A 364 -0.42 3.92 11.12
N ASP A 365 0.36 2.96 10.62
CA ASP A 365 1.59 2.51 11.25
C ASP A 365 2.58 1.95 10.21
N ASP A 366 3.84 1.82 10.59
CA ASP A 366 4.89 1.11 9.88
C ASP A 366 4.99 1.48 8.38
N ILE A 367 5.21 2.77 8.12
CA ILE A 367 5.38 3.31 6.77
C ILE A 367 6.80 3.00 6.29
N TYR A 368 6.90 2.25 5.20
CA TYR A 368 8.15 1.95 4.50
C TYR A 368 8.12 2.60 3.12
N PHE A 369 9.15 3.38 2.78
CA PHE A 369 9.30 3.98 1.47
C PHE A 369 10.73 3.84 0.95
N ASP A 370 10.85 3.41 -0.30
CA ASP A 370 12.10 3.25 -1.02
C ASP A 370 11.94 3.67 -2.50
N ASN A 371 13.03 4.08 -3.13
CA ASN A 371 13.09 4.44 -4.55
C ASN A 371 13.58 3.28 -5.42
N THR A 372 13.50 2.07 -4.87
CA THR A 372 13.81 0.80 -5.53
C THR A 372 12.73 -0.21 -5.19
N LEU A 373 12.59 -1.26 -5.99
CA LEU A 373 11.70 -2.39 -5.67
C LEU A 373 12.37 -3.42 -4.75
N GLN A 374 13.68 -3.29 -4.54
CA GLN A 374 14.50 -4.16 -3.71
C GLN A 374 14.16 -4.01 -2.24
N ARG A 375 13.83 -5.12 -1.60
CA ARG A 375 13.48 -5.16 -0.17
C ARG A 375 13.61 -6.55 0.40
N VAL A 376 13.72 -6.62 1.72
CA VAL A 376 13.65 -7.87 2.49
C VAL A 376 12.46 -7.81 3.43
N PHE A 377 11.75 -8.92 3.54
CA PHE A 377 10.62 -9.05 4.46
C PHE A 377 10.54 -10.47 5.01
N LEU A 378 9.87 -10.58 6.16
CA LEU A 378 9.54 -11.85 6.78
C LEU A 378 8.11 -12.21 6.42
N GLY A 379 7.86 -13.51 6.26
CA GLY A 379 6.56 -14.05 5.94
C GLY A 379 6.14 -15.19 6.86
N ASP A 380 4.83 -15.43 6.92
CA ASP A 380 4.19 -16.48 7.72
C ASP A 380 4.04 -17.83 7.01
N SER A 381 4.56 -17.93 5.78
CA SER A 381 4.47 -19.12 4.94
C SER A 381 5.82 -19.42 4.29
N SER A 382 6.08 -20.70 3.98
CA SER A 382 7.26 -21.13 3.22
C SER A 382 7.13 -20.89 1.72
N SER A 383 5.93 -20.57 1.24
CA SER A 383 5.64 -20.28 -0.17
C SER A 383 5.10 -18.87 -0.31
N PHE A 384 5.70 -18.11 -1.22
CA PHE A 384 5.32 -16.72 -1.49
C PHE A 384 3.85 -16.58 -1.92
N GLU A 385 3.33 -17.52 -2.72
CA GLU A 385 1.93 -17.51 -3.17
C GLU A 385 0.92 -17.73 -2.04
N SER A 386 1.35 -18.36 -0.95
CA SER A 386 0.51 -18.69 0.21
C SER A 386 0.67 -17.71 1.38
N LEU A 387 1.42 -16.62 1.17
CA LEU A 387 1.67 -15.59 2.16
C LEU A 387 0.37 -14.89 2.57
N ASN A 388 0.12 -14.80 3.88
CA ASN A 388 -1.04 -14.07 4.42
C ASN A 388 -0.61 -12.90 5.30
N HIS A 389 0.64 -12.91 5.78
CA HIS A 389 1.19 -11.87 6.62
C HIS A 389 2.66 -11.64 6.28
N SER A 390 3.09 -10.38 6.25
CA SER A 390 4.49 -10.03 6.08
C SER A 390 4.91 -8.84 6.91
N GLU A 391 6.20 -8.80 7.24
CA GLU A 391 6.85 -7.73 8.01
C GLU A 391 8.10 -7.26 7.29
N LEU A 392 8.08 -6.02 6.81
CA LEU A 392 9.24 -5.42 6.14
C LEU A 392 10.39 -5.25 7.13
N GLN A 393 11.59 -5.50 6.63
CA GLN A 393 12.81 -5.37 7.41
C GLN A 393 13.60 -4.16 6.91
N ARG A 394 14.41 -3.56 7.78
CA ARG A 394 15.32 -2.47 7.44
C ARG A 394 16.71 -3.02 7.12
N PRO A 395 17.13 -3.10 5.85
CA PRO A 395 18.48 -3.56 5.52
C PRO A 395 19.52 -2.54 5.97
N ILE A 396 20.65 -3.04 6.48
CA ILE A 396 21.83 -2.24 6.88
C ILE A 396 23.01 -2.47 5.93
N ALA A 397 22.99 -3.55 5.15
CA ALA A 397 23.92 -3.80 4.05
C ALA A 397 23.21 -4.60 2.94
N TRP A 398 23.60 -4.36 1.69
CA TRP A 398 23.03 -5.02 0.52
C TRP A 398 24.06 -5.09 -0.61
N SER A 399 24.26 -6.28 -1.15
CA SER A 399 24.95 -6.56 -2.41
C SER A 399 24.17 -7.62 -3.19
N ASP A 400 24.65 -7.98 -4.38
CA ASP A 400 24.01 -9.05 -5.17
C ASP A 400 23.99 -10.42 -4.47
N SER A 401 24.92 -10.66 -3.54
CA SER A 401 25.08 -11.96 -2.87
C SER A 401 24.87 -11.96 -1.36
N GLU A 402 24.82 -10.79 -0.71
CA GLU A 402 24.66 -10.67 0.74
C GLU A 402 23.69 -9.54 1.11
N ILE A 403 22.76 -9.83 2.03
CA ILE A 403 21.92 -8.81 2.67
C ILE A 403 22.06 -8.96 4.17
N ARG A 404 22.19 -7.84 4.90
CA ARG A 404 22.13 -7.81 6.35
C ARG A 404 21.04 -6.87 6.82
N PHE A 405 20.28 -7.26 7.84
CA PHE A 405 19.24 -6.43 8.44
C PHE A 405 19.12 -6.70 9.94
N GLU A 406 18.58 -5.73 10.66
CA GLU A 406 18.20 -5.89 12.07
C GLU A 406 16.75 -6.38 12.14
N LEU A 407 16.51 -7.46 12.90
CA LEU A 407 15.20 -8.07 12.98
C LEU A 407 14.14 -7.10 13.51
N THR A 408 13.12 -6.87 12.69
CA THR A 408 11.87 -6.22 13.05
C THR A 408 10.77 -7.28 13.06
N LYS A 409 10.42 -7.76 14.25
CA LYS A 409 9.47 -8.87 14.42
C LYS A 409 8.03 -8.48 14.03
N GLY A 410 7.63 -7.24 14.29
CA GLY A 410 6.28 -6.77 14.00
C GLY A 410 5.21 -7.62 14.69
N ALA A 411 4.15 -7.99 13.96
CA ALA A 411 3.05 -8.82 14.45
C ALA A 411 3.31 -10.34 14.35
N ILE A 412 4.47 -10.78 13.85
CA ILE A 412 4.83 -12.20 13.80
C ILE A 412 5.04 -12.72 15.23
N LYS A 413 4.20 -13.64 15.70
CA LYS A 413 4.26 -14.14 17.09
C LYS A 413 5.49 -15.01 17.35
N ASN A 414 5.79 -15.94 16.44
CA ASN A 414 6.88 -16.91 16.56
C ASN A 414 7.84 -16.80 15.37
N ILE A 415 9.04 -16.28 15.63
CA ILE A 415 10.06 -16.07 14.59
C ILE A 415 10.59 -17.40 14.00
N ASP A 416 10.57 -18.49 14.77
CA ASP A 416 11.07 -19.79 14.31
C ASP A 416 10.18 -20.42 13.22
N ASN A 417 8.95 -19.92 13.08
CA ASN A 417 8.00 -20.31 12.02
C ASN A 417 7.94 -19.29 10.89
N SER A 418 8.91 -18.37 10.81
CA SER A 418 8.93 -17.32 9.81
C SER A 418 9.94 -17.62 8.70
N TYR A 419 9.66 -17.05 7.53
CA TYR A 419 10.46 -17.26 6.33
C TYR A 419 10.93 -15.93 5.77
N VAL A 420 12.18 -15.88 5.33
CA VAL A 420 12.80 -14.72 4.70
C VAL A 420 12.51 -14.71 3.21
N TYR A 421 12.14 -13.53 2.74
CA TYR A 421 11.95 -13.22 1.33
C TYR A 421 12.76 -11.99 0.94
N VAL A 422 13.29 -12.02 -0.28
CA VAL A 422 14.05 -10.94 -0.92
C VAL A 422 13.36 -10.61 -2.24
N ALA A 423 13.09 -9.35 -2.47
CA ALA A 423 12.73 -8.82 -3.78
C ALA A 423 13.97 -8.19 -4.43
N ASP A 424 14.18 -8.45 -5.72
CA ASP A 424 15.28 -7.87 -6.50
C ASP A 424 14.92 -6.49 -7.11
N GLU A 425 15.79 -5.95 -7.97
CA GLU A 425 15.62 -4.66 -8.68
C GLU A 425 14.41 -4.60 -9.62
N THR A 426 13.86 -5.76 -9.99
CA THR A 426 12.64 -5.87 -10.77
C THR A 426 11.40 -6.06 -9.90
N GLY A 427 11.60 -6.21 -8.59
CA GLY A 427 10.58 -6.61 -7.62
C GLY A 427 10.20 -8.09 -7.74
N SER A 428 11.01 -8.92 -8.40
CA SER A 428 10.80 -10.37 -8.42
C SER A 428 11.24 -10.94 -7.08
N VAL A 429 10.44 -11.84 -6.51
CA VAL A 429 10.63 -12.40 -5.17
C VAL A 429 10.95 -13.89 -5.28
N ASN A 430 11.81 -14.41 -4.39
CA ASN A 430 12.03 -15.85 -4.27
C ASN A 430 10.71 -16.58 -3.95
N GLU A 431 10.35 -17.57 -4.77
CA GLU A 431 9.08 -18.30 -4.60
C GLU A 431 9.03 -19.12 -3.30
N SER A 432 10.17 -19.71 -2.94
CA SER A 432 10.35 -20.48 -1.70
C SER A 432 11.02 -19.62 -0.64
N GLY A 433 10.34 -19.40 0.48
CA GLY A 433 10.85 -18.67 1.62
C GLY A 433 11.89 -19.49 2.39
N GLN A 434 12.95 -18.82 2.86
CA GLN A 434 14.00 -19.49 3.64
C GLN A 434 13.72 -19.34 5.13
N PRO A 435 13.59 -20.42 5.93
CA PRO A 435 13.25 -20.31 7.34
C PRO A 435 14.30 -19.50 8.13
N ILE A 436 13.83 -18.63 9.03
CA ILE A 436 14.66 -18.09 10.10
C ILE A 436 14.72 -19.16 11.17
N CYS A 437 15.88 -19.80 11.32
CA CYS A 437 16.04 -20.82 12.33
C CYS A 437 17.02 -20.34 13.39
N SER A 438 16.50 -19.94 14.55
CA SER A 438 17.32 -19.51 15.70
C SER A 438 18.11 -20.66 16.34
N THR A 439 17.73 -21.91 16.06
CA THR A 439 18.32 -23.13 16.65
C THR A 439 19.05 -24.04 15.65
N CYS A 440 19.08 -23.67 14.36
CA CYS A 440 19.76 -24.49 13.35
C CYS A 440 21.26 -24.30 13.47
N LYS A 441 21.98 -25.41 13.67
CA LYS A 441 23.44 -25.41 13.56
C LYS A 441 23.81 -24.96 12.16
N LEU A 442 24.64 -23.91 12.07
CA LEU A 442 25.25 -23.51 10.81
C LEU A 442 25.88 -24.74 10.14
N PRO A 443 25.73 -24.92 8.81
CA PRO A 443 26.54 -25.90 8.11
C PRO A 443 28.03 -25.58 8.38
N PRO A 444 28.88 -26.59 8.62
CA PRO A 444 30.29 -26.35 8.92
C PRO A 444 30.92 -25.54 7.78
N GLU A 445 31.76 -24.57 8.13
CA GLU A 445 32.48 -23.74 7.16
C GLU A 445 33.18 -24.63 6.12
N LYS A 446 33.18 -24.20 4.85
CA LYS A 446 33.98 -24.85 3.82
C LYS A 446 35.45 -24.75 4.22
N ILE A 447 36.03 -25.88 4.62
CA ILE A 447 37.47 -25.99 4.81
C ILE A 447 38.10 -25.95 3.40
N ASN A 448 38.77 -24.84 3.08
CA ASN A 448 39.64 -24.77 1.92
C ASN A 448 40.87 -25.62 2.21
N LEU A 449 40.87 -26.86 1.71
CA LEU A 449 42.06 -27.71 1.71
C LEU A 449 43.03 -27.16 0.66
N THR A 450 43.96 -26.32 1.08
CA THR A 450 45.21 -26.13 0.35
C THR A 450 46.02 -27.40 0.50
N ILE A 451 46.11 -28.18 -0.58
CA ILE A 451 47.07 -29.26 -0.72
C ILE A 451 48.40 -28.58 -1.09
N GLU A 452 49.38 -28.60 -0.19
CA GLU A 452 50.77 -28.20 -0.47
C GLU A 452 51.51 -29.25 -1.30
#